data_AF-A0A943JMD3-F1
#
_entry.id   AF-A0A943JMD3-F1
#
_cell.length_a   1.000
_cell.length_b   1.000
_cell.length_c   1.000
_cell.angle_alpha   90.00
_cell.angle_beta   90.00
_cell.angle_gamma   90.00
#
_symmetry.space_group_name_H-M   'P 1'
#
loop_
_entity.id
_entity.type
_entity.pdbx_description
1 polymer ?
#
loop_
_entity_poly.entity_id
_entity_poly.type
_entity_poly.pdbx_seq_one_letter_code
_entity_poly.pdbx_strand_id
1 'polypeptide(L)' 'MAKNVSSVKPQSGNLRSHSNRAVKHSRKPNLQNITIDGKTVRMSAREIRSLKKTA' A
#
# COMPACT_ATOMS: atom_id res chain seq x y z
N MET A 1 14.52 7.79 -0.99
CA MET A 1 13.25 7.08 -1.28
C MET A 1 12.13 8.12 -1.27
N ALA A 2 11.21 8.12 -2.24
CA ALA A 2 10.13 9.11 -2.31
C ALA A 2 9.24 9.08 -1.06
N LYS A 3 8.79 10.26 -0.61
CA LYS A 3 7.98 10.41 0.61
C LYS A 3 6.64 9.69 0.44
N ASN A 4 6.26 8.86 1.41
CA ASN A 4 4.92 8.27 1.43
C ASN A 4 3.91 9.33 1.86
N VAL A 5 2.93 9.57 0.98
CA VAL A 5 1.84 10.53 1.22
C VAL A 5 0.53 9.80 1.56
N SER A 6 0.48 8.48 1.34
CA SER A 6 -0.71 7.67 1.68
C SER A 6 -0.87 7.52 3.20
N SER A 7 -2.12 7.67 3.67
CA SER A 7 -2.53 7.42 5.05
C SER A 7 -2.83 5.95 5.33
N VAL A 8 -2.83 5.09 4.30
CA VAL A 8 -3.20 3.68 4.42
C VAL A 8 -2.13 2.89 5.17
N LYS A 9 -2.51 2.33 6.31
CA LYS A 9 -1.64 1.51 7.15
C LYS A 9 -1.68 0.03 6.74
N PRO A 10 -0.57 -0.71 6.94
CA PRO A 10 -0.56 -2.16 6.74
C PRO A 10 -1.43 -2.86 7.80
N GLN A 11 -2.07 -3.95 7.40
CA GLN A 11 -2.85 -4.79 8.31
C GLN A 11 -2.01 -5.97 8.78
N SER A 12 -1.93 -6.19 10.09
CA SER A 12 -1.29 -7.37 10.69
C SER A 12 -2.29 -8.51 10.89
N GLY A 13 -1.86 -9.75 10.70
CA GLY A 13 -2.68 -10.92 10.97
C GLY A 13 -1.85 -12.21 11.05
N ASN A 14 -2.51 -13.36 11.18
CA ASN A 14 -1.84 -14.65 11.17
C ASN A 14 -2.18 -15.43 9.89
N LEU A 15 -1.19 -16.02 9.24
CA LEU A 15 -1.38 -17.07 8.24
C LEU A 15 -1.63 -18.39 8.97
N ARG A 16 -2.59 -19.17 8.50
CA ARG A 16 -2.91 -20.50 9.03
C ARG A 16 -2.51 -21.55 7.99
N SER A 17 -1.72 -22.54 8.40
CA SER A 17 -1.36 -23.70 7.58
C SER A 17 -2.47 -24.76 7.58
N HIS A 18 -2.27 -25.84 6.82
CA HIS A 18 -3.13 -27.03 6.87
C HIS A 18 -3.27 -27.61 8.29
N SER A 19 -2.20 -27.56 9.09
CA SER A 19 -2.20 -27.93 10.50
C SER A 19 -2.64 -26.81 11.46
N ASN A 20 -3.25 -25.74 10.95
CA ASN A 20 -3.71 -24.55 11.69
C ASN A 20 -2.61 -23.82 12.49
N ARG A 21 -1.33 -24.00 12.14
CA ARG A 21 -0.21 -23.30 12.76
C ARG A 21 -0.29 -21.81 12.45
N ALA A 22 -0.26 -20.96 13.48
CA ALA A 22 -0.34 -19.52 13.34
C ALA A 22 1.06 -18.91 13.10
N VAL A 23 1.24 -18.27 11.94
CA VAL A 23 2.45 -17.50 11.61
C VAL A 23 2.10 -16.02 11.44
N LYS A 24 2.80 -15.12 12.13
CA LYS A 24 2.58 -13.67 12.04
C LYS A 24 2.92 -13.17 10.62
N HIS A 25 2.05 -12.36 10.03
CA HIS A 25 2.31 -11.68 8.75
C HIS A 25 1.65 -10.30 8.71
N SER A 26 2.03 -9.51 7.71
CA SER A 26 1.43 -8.21 7.41
C SER A 26 1.04 -8.10 5.94
N ARG A 27 -0.16 -7.58 5.66
CA ARG A 27 -0.62 -7.19 4.34
C ARG A 27 -0.26 -5.73 4.11
N LYS A 28 0.81 -5.51 3.33
CA LYS A 28 1.31 -4.17 3.01
C LYS A 28 0.51 -3.58 1.84
N PRO A 29 0.12 -2.30 1.90
CA PRO A 29 -0.50 -1.64 0.76
C PRO A 29 0.47 -1.60 -0.42
N ASN A 30 -0.06 -1.74 -1.65
CA ASN A 30 0.72 -1.62 -2.87
C ASN A 30 1.08 -0.15 -3.12
N LEU A 31 2.20 0.29 -2.57
CA LEU A 31 2.73 1.65 -2.71
C LEU A 31 3.56 1.76 -3.99
N GLN A 32 3.18 2.68 -4.87
CA GLN A 32 3.86 2.98 -6.12
C GLN A 32 4.44 4.39 -6.09
N ASN A 33 5.60 4.59 -6.72
CA ASN A 33 6.17 5.92 -6.92
C ASN A 33 5.46 6.57 -8.10
N ILE A 34 4.92 7.77 -7.91
CA ILE A 34 4.33 8.59 -8.98
C ILE A 34 4.85 10.02 -8.91
N THR A 35 4.91 10.68 -10.07
CA THR A 35 5.26 12.09 -10.15
C THR A 35 3.98 12.90 -10.19
N ILE A 36 3.80 13.80 -9.21
CA ILE A 36 2.72 14.78 -9.16
C ILE A 36 3.39 16.15 -9.07
N ASP A 37 3.03 17.07 -9.97
CA ASP A 37 3.53 18.45 -9.99
C ASP A 37 5.06 18.57 -9.89
N GLY A 38 5.78 17.71 -10.62
CA GLY A 38 7.24 17.67 -10.65
C GLY A 38 7.92 17.00 -9.44
N LYS A 39 7.16 16.55 -8.44
CA LYS A 39 7.69 15.84 -7.25
C LYS A 39 7.35 14.36 -7.27
N THR A 40 8.33 13.52 -6.92
CA THR A 40 8.12 12.07 -6.80
C THR A 40 7.60 11.71 -5.40
N VAL A 41 6.42 11.11 -5.34
CA VAL A 41 5.74 10.70 -4.10
C VAL A 41 5.31 9.24 -4.16
N ARG A 42 5.25 8.60 -3.00
CA ARG A 42 4.73 7.22 -2.84
C ARG A 42 3.28 7.28 -2.42
N MET A 43 2.42 6.62 -3.18
CA MET A 43 0.98 6.53 -2.92
C MET A 43 0.47 5.12 -3.16
N SER A 44 -0.67 4.75 -2.58
CA SER A 44 -1.26 3.44 -2.83
C SER A 44 -1.86 3.38 -4.24
N ALA A 45 -1.79 2.21 -4.89
CA ALA A 45 -2.39 2.00 -6.21
C ALA A 45 -3.88 2.35 -6.27
N ARG A 46 -4.60 2.23 -5.14
CA ARG A 46 -6.03 2.59 -5.04
C ARG A 46 -6.24 4.10 -5.09
N GLU A 47 -5.47 4.86 -4.34
CA GLU A 47 -5.52 6.34 -4.36
C GLU A 47 -5.13 6.87 -5.74
N ILE A 48 -4.09 6.29 -6.36
CA ILE A 48 -3.66 6.64 -7.72
C ILE A 48 -4.80 6.41 -8.72
N ARG A 49 -5.48 5.27 -8.63
CA ARG A 49 -6.62 4.97 -9.50
C ARG A 49 -7.77 5.97 -9.30
N SER A 50 -8.04 6.41 -8.08
CA SER A 50 -9.06 7.43 -7.81
C SER A 50 -8.66 8.78 -8.40
N LEU A 51 -7.40 9.21 -8.22
CA LEU A 51 -6.87 10.46 -8.80
C LEU A 51 -6.98 10.46 -10.33
N LYS A 52 -6.66 9.34 -10.98
CA LYS A 52 -6.78 9.19 -12.44
C LYS A 52 -8.21 9.23 -12.97
N LYS A 53 -9.22 9.02 -12.13
CA LYS A 53 -10.63 9.10 -12.53
C LYS A 53 -11.20 10.50 -12.42
N THR A 54 -10.61 11.33 -11.57
CA THR A 54 -11.05 12.72 -11.30
C THR A 54 -10.31 13.74 -12.15
N ALA A 55 -9.21 13.36 -12.78
CA ALA A 55 -8.49 14.12 -13.79
C ALA A 55 -9.03 13.78 -15.18
#